data_AF-A0A166MLI7-F1
#
_entry.id   AF-A0A166MLI7-F1
#
_cell.length_a   1.000
_cell.length_b   1.000
_cell.length_c   1.000
_cell.angle_alpha   90.00
_cell.angle_beta   90.00
_cell.angle_gamma   90.00
#
_symmetry.space_group_name_H-M   'P 1'
#
loop_
_entity.id
_entity.type
_entity.pdbx_description
1 polymer ?
#
loop_
_entity_poly.entity_id
_entity_poly.type
_entity_poly.pdbx_seq_one_letter_code
_entity_poly.pdbx_strand_id
1 'polypeptide(L)'
;MHRAWSTYLDPQQQQALLNQQQTLGRPAVPAPGPGQQSMDYEYNSRRASSIASAAGQSTYSQAASTRHLVTDMSTPLDPPNVPFGASPRNSQLSLTPRDGSPLLARPDSTPVSLSVNYLPSKFSTALVTPGVGRRRRPNKDGGNMPKRGGGREAFKSGEARMPGEGDDDYDGINSGWFGGKEGGGAKPRMRWTRFKWIIFFSTIILTMYTLCALVFCLLTWFDVWTHADVVRVGNRTELILSTFAASLGVVVALIGWAGILLNNRSFLAVYSFMLWMVFILLLVPGYLTYKQHTFNLEGKINSQWSRALGADGRLRIQNQLECCGYFSPFVEATVSQTCYARTILPGCKQVYLEFERNVLQHWYVVAFALVPIHIFCMVSALLCSNHVTYRFGKGMMPKAYRLSMNSMAVIMDNYANQLAEQYGTDVASEVMARSRSQINLDAMPTMPYQTGGHQYTDSKYGSLRDRAPEGQ
;
A
#
# COMPACT_ATOMS: atom_id res chain seq x y z
N MET A 1 -24.72 -15.05 10.35
CA MET A 1 -23.90 -15.96 9.51
C MET A 1 -22.62 -16.37 10.26
N HIS A 2 -22.71 -17.04 11.41
CA HIS A 2 -21.57 -17.26 12.33
C HIS A 2 -21.40 -18.71 12.81
N ARG A 3 -21.98 -19.70 12.12
CA ARG A 3 -21.97 -21.13 12.54
C ARG A 3 -21.24 -22.10 11.59
N ALA A 4 -20.49 -21.63 10.58
CA ALA A 4 -19.98 -22.52 9.53
C ALA A 4 -18.46 -22.84 9.58
N TRP A 5 -17.68 -22.34 10.54
CA TRP A 5 -16.20 -22.48 10.51
C TRP A 5 -15.60 -23.23 11.70
N SER A 6 -16.39 -24.00 12.46
CA SER A 6 -15.91 -24.73 13.66
C SER A 6 -15.57 -26.22 13.42
N THR A 7 -15.56 -26.71 12.18
CA THR A 7 -15.51 -28.17 11.92
C THR A 7 -14.20 -28.69 11.30
N TYR A 8 -13.12 -27.90 11.24
CA TYR A 8 -11.84 -28.39 10.72
C TYR A 8 -10.69 -28.06 11.65
N LEU A 9 -10.59 -28.83 12.73
CA LEU A 9 -9.34 -29.32 13.34
C LEU A 9 -9.74 -30.12 14.57
N ASP A 10 -10.06 -31.39 14.35
CA ASP A 10 -10.31 -32.35 15.41
C ASP A 10 -8.99 -32.57 16.17
N PRO A 11 -8.88 -32.24 17.47
CA PRO A 11 -7.66 -32.47 18.24
C PRO A 11 -7.21 -33.94 18.24
N GLN A 12 -8.12 -34.89 17.96
CA GLN A 12 -7.73 -36.29 17.78
C GLN A 12 -6.84 -36.53 16.55
N GLN A 13 -7.06 -35.80 15.45
CA GLN A 13 -6.28 -36.00 14.22
C GLN A 13 -4.84 -35.47 14.38
N GLN A 14 -4.66 -34.43 15.21
CA GLN A 14 -3.35 -33.88 15.54
C GLN A 14 -2.57 -34.78 16.52
N GLN A 15 -3.28 -35.48 17.41
CA GLN A 15 -2.70 -36.51 18.27
C GLN A 15 -2.26 -37.76 17.47
N ALA A 16 -3.05 -38.15 16.46
CA ALA A 16 -2.73 -39.28 15.58
C ALA A 16 -1.46 -39.04 14.74
N LEU A 17 -1.25 -37.83 14.22
CA LEU A 17 -0.03 -37.47 13.49
C LEU A 17 1.21 -37.43 14.38
N LEU A 18 1.08 -36.99 15.64
CA LEU A 18 2.18 -37.03 16.61
C LEU A 18 2.58 -38.46 17.00
N ASN A 19 1.59 -39.36 17.13
CA ASN A 19 1.86 -40.78 17.38
C ASN A 19 2.49 -41.47 16.16
N GLN A 20 2.17 -41.04 14.94
CA GLN A 20 2.74 -41.59 13.71
C GLN A 20 4.21 -41.18 13.49
N GLN A 21 4.62 -40.01 13.98
CA GLN A 21 6.04 -39.61 13.97
C GLN A 21 6.89 -40.35 15.02
N GLN A 22 6.30 -40.80 16.13
CA GLN A 22 7.04 -41.54 17.16
C GLN A 22 7.34 -43.01 16.78
N THR A 23 6.58 -43.60 15.86
CA THR A 23 6.78 -45.00 15.44
C THR A 23 7.85 -45.18 14.35
N LEU A 24 8.24 -44.13 13.62
CA LEU A 24 9.21 -44.22 12.52
C LEU A 24 10.68 -43.98 12.95
N GLY A 25 10.95 -43.71 14.23
CA GLY A 25 12.27 -43.30 14.71
C GLY A 25 12.98 -44.23 15.71
N ARG A 26 12.49 -45.47 15.93
CA ARG A 26 13.16 -46.41 16.85
C ARG A 26 14.11 -47.35 16.08
N PRO A 27 15.44 -47.21 16.21
CA PRO A 27 16.37 -48.23 15.74
C PRO A 27 16.17 -49.52 16.56
N ALA A 28 16.15 -50.66 15.85
CA ALA A 28 15.98 -51.98 16.44
C ALA A 28 17.15 -52.30 17.38
N VAL A 29 16.83 -52.56 18.65
CA VAL A 29 17.76 -53.08 19.65
C VAL A 29 17.82 -54.61 19.50
N PRO A 30 19.01 -55.22 19.34
CA PRO A 30 19.14 -56.67 19.24
C PRO A 30 18.87 -57.34 20.60
N ALA A 31 18.20 -58.49 20.55
CA ALA A 31 17.80 -59.29 21.69
C ALA A 31 19.00 -59.88 22.45
N PRO A 32 19.00 -59.93 23.80
CA PRO A 32 20.01 -60.65 24.57
C PRO A 32 19.65 -62.14 24.67
N GLY A 33 20.65 -62.99 24.43
CA GLY A 33 20.56 -64.44 24.58
C GLY A 33 20.52 -64.90 26.04
N PRO A 34 20.08 -66.15 26.33
CA PRO A 34 19.96 -66.65 27.68
C PRO A 34 21.26 -67.33 28.13
N GLY A 35 21.76 -66.97 29.32
CA GLY A 35 22.93 -67.62 29.90
C GLY A 35 23.31 -67.15 31.30
N GLN A 36 22.95 -67.97 32.29
CA GLN A 36 23.68 -68.31 33.51
C GLN A 36 24.11 -67.24 34.55
N GLN A 37 23.48 -67.37 35.72
CA GLN A 37 24.06 -67.62 37.05
C GLN A 37 25.16 -66.70 37.65
N SER A 38 24.76 -66.15 38.81
CA SER A 38 25.43 -66.23 40.13
C SER A 38 26.41 -65.15 40.59
N MET A 39 26.15 -64.79 41.85
CA MET A 39 27.03 -64.38 42.96
C MET A 39 27.68 -62.98 43.00
N ASP A 40 27.27 -62.30 44.08
CA ASP A 40 28.06 -61.66 45.13
C ASP A 40 28.63 -60.24 44.98
N TYR A 41 28.31 -59.48 46.04
CA TYR A 41 29.10 -58.46 46.75
C TYR A 41 30.20 -57.72 45.97
N GLU A 42 30.16 -56.38 45.97
CA GLU A 42 31.05 -55.60 46.83
C GLU A 42 30.78 -54.09 46.82
N TYR A 43 31.18 -53.51 47.95
CA TYR A 43 31.20 -52.13 48.36
C TYR A 43 32.47 -51.45 47.82
N ASN A 44 32.39 -50.29 47.16
CA ASN A 44 33.27 -49.13 47.42
C ASN A 44 33.22 -48.04 46.33
N SER A 45 33.01 -46.82 46.81
CA SER A 45 33.91 -45.66 46.65
C SER A 45 34.89 -45.66 45.47
N ARG A 46 34.77 -44.65 44.59
CA ARG A 46 35.79 -43.60 44.40
C ARG A 46 35.44 -42.65 43.25
N ARG A 47 35.30 -41.38 43.62
CA ARG A 47 35.95 -40.19 43.05
C ARG A 47 36.91 -40.46 41.87
N ALA A 48 36.66 -39.84 40.71
CA ALA A 48 37.70 -39.30 39.84
C ALA A 48 37.12 -38.28 38.85
N SER A 49 37.61 -37.06 39.00
CA SER A 49 37.72 -36.01 37.99
C SER A 49 38.34 -36.51 36.68
N SER A 50 37.86 -36.01 35.55
CA SER A 50 38.71 -35.87 34.36
C SER A 50 38.42 -34.54 33.65
N ILE A 51 39.50 -33.77 33.59
CA ILE A 51 39.78 -32.67 32.68
C ILE A 51 40.02 -33.29 31.29
N ALA A 52 39.39 -32.76 30.24
CA ALA A 52 39.95 -32.83 28.88
C ALA A 52 39.31 -31.77 27.97
N SER A 53 40.12 -30.74 27.78
CA SER A 53 40.26 -29.80 26.67
C SER A 53 39.92 -30.26 25.24
N ALA A 54 39.63 -29.21 24.44
CA ALA A 54 40.14 -28.93 23.09
C ALA A 54 39.25 -29.20 21.86
N ALA A 55 39.35 -28.22 20.95
CA ALA A 55 39.01 -28.21 19.53
C ALA A 55 37.52 -28.40 19.20
N GLY A 56 36.84 -27.44 18.59
CA GLY A 56 37.25 -26.68 17.42
C GLY A 56 36.32 -27.09 16.28
N GLN A 57 35.54 -26.15 15.72
CA GLN A 57 35.13 -26.15 14.33
C GLN A 57 34.27 -24.91 14.01
N SER A 58 34.86 -24.11 13.13
CA SER A 58 34.30 -23.13 12.22
C SER A 58 32.96 -23.54 11.60
N THR A 59 31.95 -22.68 11.72
CA THR A 59 30.75 -22.75 10.88
C THR A 59 30.85 -21.77 9.72
N TYR A 60 30.78 -22.39 8.54
CA TYR A 60 30.81 -21.84 7.20
C TYR A 60 29.76 -20.75 6.95
N SER A 61 30.20 -19.69 6.29
CA SER A 61 29.36 -18.75 5.56
C SER A 61 28.99 -19.34 4.19
N GLN A 62 27.70 -19.50 3.92
CA GLN A 62 27.18 -19.78 2.58
C GLN A 62 26.89 -18.44 1.89
N ALA A 63 27.87 -17.93 1.14
CA ALA A 63 27.67 -16.88 0.14
C ALA A 63 27.47 -17.57 -1.22
N ALA A 64 26.26 -17.49 -1.75
CA ALA A 64 25.94 -18.01 -3.08
C ALA A 64 26.50 -17.06 -4.15
N SER A 65 27.47 -17.58 -4.88
CA SER A 65 28.18 -16.98 -6.01
C SER A 65 27.27 -16.80 -7.23
N THR A 66 27.14 -15.57 -7.72
CA THR A 66 26.60 -15.23 -9.03
C THR A 66 27.71 -15.22 -10.08
N ARG A 67 27.71 -16.18 -11.02
CA ARG A 67 28.36 -16.00 -12.32
C ARG A 67 27.58 -16.68 -13.44
N HIS A 68 27.33 -15.86 -14.46
CA HIS A 68 27.36 -16.11 -15.90
C HIS A 68 26.64 -17.34 -16.47
N LEU A 69 25.58 -17.09 -17.23
CA LEU A 69 25.37 -17.71 -18.55
C LEU A 69 24.71 -16.66 -19.47
N VAL A 70 25.51 -16.15 -20.40
CA VAL A 70 25.07 -15.45 -21.62
C VAL A 70 25.07 -16.52 -22.69
N THR A 71 23.88 -16.88 -23.19
CA THR A 71 23.76 -17.72 -24.39
C THR A 71 22.50 -17.33 -25.17
N ASP A 72 22.76 -16.87 -26.40
CA ASP A 72 21.92 -16.86 -27.60
C ASP A 72 20.39 -16.91 -27.48
N MET A 73 19.75 -15.81 -27.89
CA MET A 73 18.41 -15.85 -28.47
C MET A 73 18.38 -15.07 -29.78
N SER A 74 18.66 -15.76 -30.87
CA SER A 74 18.26 -15.38 -32.22
C SER A 74 17.32 -16.45 -32.77
N THR A 75 16.02 -16.25 -32.57
CA THR A 75 14.97 -16.99 -33.28
C THR A 75 13.92 -16.01 -33.81
N PRO A 76 13.57 -16.06 -35.11
CA PRO A 76 12.60 -15.17 -35.72
C PRO A 76 11.18 -15.52 -35.26
N LEU A 77 10.40 -14.49 -34.95
CA LEU A 77 9.02 -14.54 -34.47
C LEU A 77 8.05 -14.84 -35.64
N ASP A 78 7.35 -15.96 -35.57
CA ASP A 78 6.12 -16.20 -36.32
C ASP A 78 4.92 -15.50 -35.64
N PRO A 79 3.95 -14.96 -36.40
CA PRO A 79 2.79 -14.27 -35.85
C PRO A 79 1.72 -15.24 -35.28
N PRO A 80 1.01 -14.87 -34.20
CA PRO A 80 0.03 -15.75 -33.56
C PRO A 80 -1.27 -15.88 -34.35
N ASN A 81 -1.69 -17.13 -34.58
CA ASN A 81 -2.98 -17.49 -35.16
C ASN A 81 -4.15 -17.22 -34.19
N VAL A 82 -5.22 -16.65 -34.74
CA VAL A 82 -6.50 -16.37 -34.06
C VAL A 82 -7.29 -17.66 -33.78
N PRO A 83 -7.88 -17.84 -32.57
CA PRO A 83 -8.51 -19.12 -32.22
C PRO A 83 -10.04 -19.03 -32.32
N PHE A 84 -10.63 -18.98 -33.51
CA PHE A 84 -12.06 -19.28 -33.67
C PHE A 84 -12.36 -19.87 -35.05
N GLY A 85 -12.46 -21.20 -35.13
CA GLY A 85 -12.95 -21.89 -36.32
C GLY A 85 -12.85 -23.41 -36.25
N ALA A 86 -14.02 -24.06 -36.16
CA ALA A 86 -14.31 -25.50 -36.35
C ALA A 86 -13.80 -26.44 -35.23
N SER A 87 -14.53 -27.45 -34.74
CA SER A 87 -15.56 -28.31 -35.36
C SER A 87 -16.28 -29.12 -34.22
N PRO A 88 -16.98 -30.26 -34.44
CA PRO A 88 -18.35 -30.44 -34.91
C PRO A 88 -19.28 -31.24 -33.93
N ARG A 89 -20.56 -31.34 -34.30
CA ARG A 89 -21.55 -32.42 -34.05
C ARG A 89 -21.33 -33.40 -32.87
N ASN A 90 -22.31 -33.47 -31.95
CA ASN A 90 -23.24 -34.62 -31.89
C ASN A 90 -24.38 -34.46 -30.86
N SER A 91 -25.53 -35.04 -31.23
CA SER A 91 -26.65 -35.56 -30.41
C SER A 91 -27.46 -34.59 -29.55
N GLN A 92 -28.69 -34.26 -29.98
CA GLN A 92 -29.94 -34.97 -29.63
C GLN A 92 -30.36 -34.78 -28.17
N LEU A 93 -31.38 -33.95 -27.94
CA LEU A 93 -32.66 -34.41 -27.39
C LEU A 93 -33.66 -33.27 -27.32
N SER A 94 -34.77 -33.53 -27.99
CA SER A 94 -36.07 -32.87 -27.94
C SER A 94 -36.66 -32.79 -26.54
N LEU A 95 -37.40 -31.71 -26.24
CA LEU A 95 -38.79 -31.73 -25.76
C LEU A 95 -39.33 -30.29 -25.67
N THR A 96 -40.35 -30.03 -26.49
CA THR A 96 -41.25 -28.86 -26.57
C THR A 96 -42.31 -28.90 -25.42
N PRO A 97 -43.41 -28.08 -25.37
CA PRO A 97 -43.86 -26.88 -26.14
C PRO A 97 -44.52 -25.76 -25.28
N ARG A 98 -45.14 -24.78 -25.98
CA ARG A 98 -46.27 -23.85 -25.60
C ARG A 98 -45.85 -22.47 -25.06
N ASP A 99 -46.43 -21.34 -25.46
CA ASP A 99 -47.66 -20.95 -26.19
C ASP A 99 -47.30 -19.79 -27.16
N GLY A 100 -47.88 -19.57 -28.35
CA GLY A 100 -49.30 -19.43 -28.70
C GLY A 100 -49.71 -17.95 -28.64
N SER A 101 -49.51 -17.12 -29.68
CA SER A 101 -50.52 -16.69 -30.69
C SER A 101 -50.25 -15.21 -31.11
N PRO A 102 -50.95 -14.59 -32.07
CA PRO A 102 -50.92 -14.88 -33.50
C PRO A 102 -50.69 -13.62 -34.40
N LEU A 103 -50.20 -13.91 -35.61
CA LEU A 103 -50.53 -13.31 -36.92
C LEU A 103 -51.29 -11.98 -36.99
N LEU A 104 -50.69 -11.01 -37.68
CA LEU A 104 -51.37 -10.25 -38.73
C LEU A 104 -50.40 -10.01 -39.90
N ALA A 105 -50.80 -10.51 -41.07
CA ALA A 105 -50.11 -10.40 -42.33
C ALA A 105 -50.46 -9.08 -43.04
N ARG A 106 -49.49 -8.47 -43.72
CA ARG A 106 -49.71 -7.83 -45.03
C ARG A 106 -48.39 -7.76 -45.81
N PRO A 107 -48.39 -8.11 -47.12
CA PRO A 107 -47.21 -8.04 -47.96
C PRO A 107 -47.07 -6.62 -48.52
N ASP A 108 -45.83 -6.16 -48.68
CA ASP A 108 -45.42 -5.45 -49.89
C ASP A 108 -43.90 -5.32 -49.91
N SER A 109 -43.35 -5.78 -51.02
CA SER A 109 -41.95 -5.82 -51.42
C SER A 109 -41.34 -4.43 -51.53
N THR A 110 -40.25 -4.16 -50.80
CA THR A 110 -39.26 -3.14 -51.18
C THR A 110 -37.83 -3.62 -50.88
N PRO A 111 -36.86 -3.25 -51.73
CA PRO A 111 -35.55 -3.87 -51.76
C PRO A 111 -34.63 -3.47 -50.61
N VAL A 112 -33.83 -4.46 -50.22
CA VAL A 112 -32.70 -4.44 -49.29
C VAL A 112 -31.82 -3.19 -49.45
N SER A 113 -31.82 -2.33 -48.44
CA SER A 113 -30.78 -1.30 -48.24
C SER A 113 -29.83 -1.76 -47.13
N LEU A 114 -28.69 -2.28 -47.54
CA LEU A 114 -27.54 -2.57 -46.69
C LEU A 114 -26.86 -1.26 -46.28
N SER A 115 -27.31 -0.65 -45.17
CA SER A 115 -26.46 0.25 -44.37
C SER A 115 -26.94 0.28 -42.92
N VAL A 116 -26.72 -0.83 -42.21
CA VAL A 116 -26.82 -0.84 -40.75
C VAL A 116 -25.57 -0.13 -40.21
N ASN A 117 -25.64 1.19 -40.16
CA ASN A 117 -24.63 2.01 -39.50
C ASN A 117 -24.85 1.86 -37.99
N TYR A 118 -24.05 1.01 -37.36
CA TYR A 118 -24.07 0.75 -35.92
C TYR A 118 -23.63 2.01 -35.16
N LEU A 119 -24.56 2.94 -34.95
CA LEU A 119 -24.39 4.05 -34.02
C LEU A 119 -24.75 3.55 -32.61
N PRO A 120 -23.79 3.47 -31.67
CA PRO A 120 -24.06 3.02 -30.31
C PRO A 120 -25.11 3.92 -29.65
N SER A 121 -26.13 3.32 -29.06
CA SER A 121 -27.31 3.94 -28.42
C SER A 121 -27.03 4.86 -27.22
N LYS A 122 -25.76 5.24 -26.99
CA LYS A 122 -25.31 6.14 -25.94
C LYS A 122 -25.15 7.59 -26.40
N PHE A 123 -25.31 7.90 -27.69
CA PHE A 123 -25.45 9.28 -28.14
C PHE A 123 -26.90 9.71 -28.03
N SER A 124 -27.25 10.23 -26.86
CA SER A 124 -28.55 10.82 -26.57
C SER A 124 -28.88 11.93 -27.57
N THR A 125 -30.09 11.79 -28.11
CA THR A 125 -31.08 12.64 -28.78
C THR A 125 -30.95 14.18 -28.73
N ALA A 126 -29.98 14.75 -28.02
CA ALA A 126 -29.76 16.19 -27.89
C ALA A 126 -29.12 16.86 -29.12
N LEU A 127 -28.71 16.10 -30.14
CA LEU A 127 -28.14 16.64 -31.39
C LEU A 127 -29.13 16.74 -32.55
N VAL A 128 -30.35 16.20 -32.42
CA VAL A 128 -31.31 16.11 -33.55
C VAL A 128 -32.48 17.09 -33.43
N THR A 129 -32.54 17.91 -32.37
CA THR A 129 -33.55 18.98 -32.27
C THR A 129 -32.90 20.36 -32.49
N PRO A 130 -32.88 20.88 -33.72
CA PRO A 130 -32.51 22.27 -33.96
C PRO A 130 -33.69 23.14 -33.54
N GLY A 131 -33.65 23.65 -32.30
CA GLY A 131 -34.52 24.75 -31.91
C GLY A 131 -35.26 24.53 -30.61
N VAL A 132 -34.66 24.99 -29.51
CA VAL A 132 -35.29 26.01 -28.64
C VAL A 132 -34.16 26.86 -28.09
N GLY A 133 -34.04 28.09 -28.57
CA GLY A 133 -33.07 29.06 -28.07
C GLY A 133 -33.32 29.36 -26.60
N ARG A 134 -32.48 28.83 -25.72
CA ARG A 134 -32.45 29.25 -24.32
C ARG A 134 -31.83 30.64 -24.27
N ARG A 135 -32.71 31.65 -24.35
CA ARG A 135 -32.44 33.09 -24.24
C ARG A 135 -31.48 33.33 -23.07
N ARG A 136 -30.20 33.57 -23.39
CA ARG A 136 -29.20 34.05 -22.43
C ARG A 136 -29.71 35.37 -21.89
N ARG A 137 -30.20 35.38 -20.64
CA ARG A 137 -30.35 36.62 -19.88
C ARG A 137 -28.94 37.16 -19.65
N PRO A 138 -28.63 38.40 -20.06
CA PRO A 138 -27.37 39.03 -19.70
C PRO A 138 -27.42 39.29 -18.19
N ASN A 139 -26.76 38.44 -17.40
CA ASN A 139 -26.55 38.69 -15.98
C ASN A 139 -25.49 39.80 -15.87
N LYS A 140 -26.00 41.03 -15.96
CA LYS A 140 -25.37 42.25 -15.49
C LYS A 140 -25.51 42.20 -13.97
N ASP A 141 -24.56 41.53 -13.32
CA ASP A 141 -24.11 41.78 -11.94
C ASP A 141 -23.18 40.64 -11.46
N GLY A 142 -21.88 40.87 -11.59
CA GLY A 142 -20.89 40.80 -10.49
C GLY A 142 -20.63 39.50 -9.73
N GLY A 143 -21.30 38.40 -10.00
CA GLY A 143 -21.05 37.13 -9.33
C GLY A 143 -19.82 36.43 -9.89
N ASN A 144 -18.65 36.65 -9.29
CA ASN A 144 -17.35 36.05 -9.60
C ASN A 144 -17.33 34.53 -9.30
N MET A 145 -18.26 33.78 -9.88
CA MET A 145 -18.35 32.34 -9.69
C MET A 145 -17.30 31.68 -10.62
N PRO A 146 -16.26 31.03 -10.08
CA PRO A 146 -15.21 30.46 -10.91
C PRO A 146 -15.82 29.40 -11.83
N LYS A 147 -15.56 29.53 -13.13
CA LYS A 147 -15.94 28.54 -14.14
C LYS A 147 -15.45 27.17 -13.67
N ARG A 148 -16.38 26.29 -13.28
CA ARG A 148 -16.07 24.96 -12.78
C ARG A 148 -15.70 24.07 -13.98
N GLY A 149 -14.48 24.23 -14.47
CA GLY A 149 -13.99 23.61 -15.70
C GLY A 149 -13.96 22.08 -15.61
N GLY A 150 -14.77 21.44 -16.45
CA GLY A 150 -14.82 20.00 -16.68
C GLY A 150 -16.11 19.60 -17.39
N GLY A 151 -16.03 19.19 -18.66
CA GLY A 151 -17.18 18.78 -19.48
C GLY A 151 -17.12 19.33 -20.91
N ARG A 152 -18.17 19.07 -21.71
CA ARG A 152 -18.33 19.50 -23.12
C ARG A 152 -17.99 20.98 -23.38
N GLU A 153 -18.11 21.83 -22.37
CA GLU A 153 -17.79 23.26 -22.48
C GLU A 153 -16.29 23.54 -22.62
N ALA A 154 -15.41 22.64 -22.18
CA ALA A 154 -13.96 22.76 -22.40
C ALA A 154 -13.56 22.63 -23.88
N PHE A 155 -14.46 22.12 -24.73
CA PHE A 155 -14.24 21.96 -26.18
C PHE A 155 -15.04 22.93 -27.03
N LYS A 156 -15.74 23.90 -26.42
CA LYS A 156 -16.50 24.89 -27.19
C LYS A 156 -15.54 25.73 -28.04
N SER A 157 -15.85 25.89 -29.32
CA SER A 157 -15.08 26.74 -30.23
C SER A 157 -15.01 28.16 -29.69
N GLY A 158 -13.78 28.71 -29.58
CA GLY A 158 -13.52 30.05 -29.07
C GLY A 158 -13.17 30.16 -27.58
N GLU A 159 -13.23 29.07 -26.80
CA GLU A 159 -12.68 29.09 -25.43
C GLU A 159 -11.16 28.89 -25.49
N ALA A 160 -10.39 29.85 -24.96
CA ALA A 160 -8.93 29.79 -24.96
C ALA A 160 -8.45 28.53 -24.21
N ARG A 161 -7.83 27.59 -24.94
CA ARG A 161 -7.29 26.34 -24.40
C ARG A 161 -5.96 26.52 -23.67
N MET A 162 -5.37 27.71 -23.76
CA MET A 162 -4.13 28.05 -23.06
C MET A 162 -4.49 28.56 -21.67
N PRO A 163 -3.96 27.96 -20.59
CA PRO A 163 -4.07 28.56 -19.27
C PRO A 163 -3.44 29.96 -19.35
N GLY A 164 -4.19 30.98 -18.89
CA GLY A 164 -3.64 32.32 -18.79
C GLY A 164 -2.45 32.35 -17.83
N GLU A 165 -1.60 33.37 -17.96
CA GLU A 165 -0.36 33.54 -17.18
C GLU A 165 -0.59 33.63 -15.65
N GLY A 166 -1.86 33.76 -15.21
CA GLY A 166 -2.27 33.75 -13.79
C GLY A 166 -3.29 32.65 -13.42
N ASP A 167 -3.34 31.51 -14.11
CA ASP A 167 -4.16 30.38 -13.67
C ASP A 167 -3.48 29.68 -12.47
N ASP A 168 -3.85 30.12 -11.26
CA ASP A 168 -3.38 29.67 -9.94
C ASP A 168 -3.52 28.15 -9.69
N ASP A 169 -4.18 27.44 -10.60
CA ASP A 169 -4.34 26.00 -10.51
C ASP A 169 -3.03 25.22 -10.75
N TYR A 170 -1.95 25.83 -11.27
CA TYR A 170 -0.72 25.13 -11.63
C TYR A 170 0.44 25.26 -10.62
N ASP A 171 0.12 25.08 -9.34
CA ASP A 171 0.96 25.39 -8.16
C ASP A 171 2.02 24.32 -7.77
N GLY A 172 2.48 23.48 -8.71
CA GLY A 172 3.16 22.23 -8.32
C GLY A 172 4.67 22.10 -8.54
N ILE A 173 5.24 22.73 -9.57
CA ILE A 173 6.58 22.31 -10.08
C ILE A 173 7.52 23.49 -10.38
N ASN A 174 7.02 24.73 -10.46
CA ASN A 174 7.86 25.89 -10.79
C ASN A 174 8.15 26.83 -9.61
N SER A 175 7.88 26.42 -8.36
CA SER A 175 8.46 27.09 -7.20
C SER A 175 9.95 26.75 -7.13
N GLY A 176 10.74 27.37 -8.01
CA GLY A 176 12.13 27.62 -7.73
C GLY A 176 12.21 28.23 -6.34
N TRP A 177 12.80 27.48 -5.41
CA TRP A 177 13.04 27.87 -4.02
C TRP A 177 13.75 29.23 -3.94
N PHE A 178 14.43 29.65 -5.02
CA PHE A 178 15.09 30.94 -5.16
C PHE A 178 14.68 31.65 -6.45
N GLY A 179 14.13 32.86 -6.34
CA GLY A 179 14.33 33.88 -7.38
C GLY A 179 13.21 34.05 -8.39
N GLY A 180 12.46 35.13 -8.22
CA GLY A 180 11.49 35.64 -9.18
C GLY A 180 10.69 36.80 -8.58
N LYS A 181 11.38 37.76 -7.96
CA LYS A 181 10.81 39.07 -7.61
C LYS A 181 10.69 39.82 -8.92
N GLU A 182 9.49 39.95 -9.48
CA GLU A 182 9.09 41.08 -10.33
C GLU A 182 7.62 40.90 -10.72
N GLY A 183 6.73 41.59 -10.01
CA GLY A 183 5.28 41.56 -10.25
C GLY A 183 4.47 41.51 -8.97
N GLY A 184 4.30 42.66 -8.30
CA GLY A 184 3.66 42.83 -6.99
C GLY A 184 2.14 42.66 -6.94
N GLY A 185 1.60 41.58 -7.51
CA GLY A 185 0.22 41.15 -7.24
C GLY A 185 0.14 40.49 -5.86
N ALA A 186 -0.75 40.97 -4.99
CA ALA A 186 -0.98 40.37 -3.68
C ALA A 186 -1.37 38.89 -3.87
N LYS A 187 -0.45 37.97 -3.54
CA LYS A 187 -0.65 36.53 -3.69
C LYS A 187 -1.97 36.14 -3.03
N PRO A 188 -2.93 35.55 -3.77
CA PRO A 188 -4.21 35.16 -3.19
C PRO A 188 -3.96 34.22 -2.01
N ARG A 189 -4.58 34.52 -0.86
CA ARG A 189 -4.46 33.69 0.34
C ARG A 189 -4.90 32.28 -0.02
N MET A 190 -3.95 31.35 0.00
CA MET A 190 -4.18 29.95 -0.31
C MET A 190 -5.20 29.37 0.68
N ARG A 191 -6.45 29.21 0.24
CA ARG A 191 -7.50 28.63 1.08
C ARG A 191 -7.33 27.12 1.11
N TRP A 192 -7.21 26.56 2.31
CA TRP A 192 -7.06 25.12 2.47
C TRP A 192 -8.37 24.41 2.10
N THR A 193 -8.29 23.45 1.18
CA THR A 193 -9.49 22.73 0.71
C THR A 193 -10.01 21.79 1.79
N ARG A 194 -11.31 21.50 1.78
CA ARG A 194 -11.92 20.56 2.75
C ARG A 194 -11.24 19.19 2.75
N PHE A 195 -10.78 18.72 1.58
CA PHE A 195 -10.04 17.47 1.46
C PHE A 195 -8.69 17.51 2.21
N LYS A 196 -7.97 18.64 2.13
CA LYS A 196 -6.72 18.82 2.88
C LYS A 196 -6.95 18.86 4.39
N TRP A 197 -8.09 19.39 4.85
CA TRP A 197 -8.48 19.31 6.26
C TRP A 197 -8.78 17.88 6.72
N ILE A 198 -9.45 17.08 5.89
CA ILE A 198 -9.77 15.68 6.23
C ILE A 198 -8.50 14.85 6.37
N ILE A 199 -7.56 14.94 5.41
CA ILE A 199 -6.29 14.21 5.49
C ILE A 199 -5.43 14.69 6.66
N PHE A 200 -5.42 16.00 6.95
CA PHE A 200 -4.73 16.54 8.11
C PHE A 200 -5.27 15.97 9.42
N PHE A 201 -6.60 15.94 9.58
CA PHE A 201 -7.23 15.39 10.78
C PHE A 201 -6.99 13.88 10.91
N SER A 202 -7.08 13.12 9.82
CA SER A 202 -6.81 11.67 9.88
C SER A 202 -5.35 11.36 10.18
N THR A 203 -4.39 12.11 9.63
CA THR A 203 -2.97 11.97 9.97
C THR A 203 -2.67 12.39 11.40
N ILE A 204 -3.36 13.40 11.96
CA ILE A 204 -3.25 13.75 13.39
C ILE A 204 -3.72 12.59 14.27
N ILE A 205 -4.90 12.02 13.98
CA ILE A 205 -5.41 10.87 14.75
C ILE A 205 -4.42 9.72 14.68
N LEU A 206 -3.93 9.39 13.48
CA LEU A 206 -2.92 8.35 13.27
C LEU A 206 -1.66 8.60 14.11
N THR A 207 -1.13 9.83 14.09
CA THR A 207 0.04 10.22 14.86
C THR A 207 -0.20 10.07 16.36
N MET A 208 -1.34 10.58 16.86
CA MET A 208 -1.69 10.53 18.27
C MET A 208 -1.76 9.08 18.78
N TYR A 209 -2.54 8.21 18.14
CA TYR A 209 -2.72 6.86 18.69
C TYR A 209 -1.46 5.99 18.52
N THR A 210 -0.71 6.12 17.41
CA THR A 210 0.53 5.34 17.22
C THR A 210 1.63 5.77 18.17
N LEU A 211 1.73 7.08 18.45
CA LEU A 211 2.66 7.61 19.44
C LEU A 211 2.26 7.17 20.85
N CYS A 212 0.99 7.29 21.23
CA CYS A 212 0.51 6.79 22.52
C CYS A 212 0.79 5.28 22.67
N ALA A 213 0.46 4.48 21.65
CA ALA A 213 0.73 3.04 21.67
C ALA A 213 2.23 2.72 21.79
N LEU A 214 3.10 3.47 21.10
CA LEU A 214 4.55 3.30 21.21
C LEU A 214 5.04 3.66 22.61
N VAL A 215 4.58 4.77 23.20
CA VAL A 215 4.92 5.17 24.57
C VAL A 215 4.48 4.10 25.56
N PHE A 216 3.25 3.60 25.47
CA PHE A 216 2.79 2.51 26.33
C PHE A 216 3.64 1.24 26.16
N CYS A 217 3.98 0.84 24.93
CA CYS A 217 4.87 -0.30 24.69
C CYS A 217 6.24 -0.10 25.32
N LEU A 218 6.84 1.09 25.18
CA LEU A 218 8.15 1.40 25.75
C LEU A 218 8.13 1.44 27.28
N LEU A 219 7.09 2.02 27.89
CA LEU A 219 6.91 2.02 29.35
C LEU A 219 6.77 0.59 29.90
N THR A 220 6.10 -0.30 29.16
CA THR A 220 6.04 -1.74 29.50
C THR A 220 7.40 -2.42 29.34
N TRP A 221 8.19 -2.07 28.33
CA TRP A 221 9.55 -2.60 28.17
C TRP A 221 10.52 -2.14 29.26
N PHE A 222 10.37 -0.90 29.74
CA PHE A 222 11.18 -0.30 30.81
C PHE A 222 10.70 -0.63 32.22
N ASP A 223 9.67 -1.48 32.37
CA ASP A 223 9.14 -1.92 33.66
C ASP A 223 8.69 -0.75 34.57
N VAL A 224 8.10 0.30 33.96
CA VAL A 224 7.60 1.46 34.71
C VAL A 224 6.26 1.17 35.40
N TRP A 225 5.50 0.22 34.89
CA TRP A 225 4.21 -0.18 35.46
C TRP A 225 4.40 -1.24 36.54
N THR A 226 3.59 -1.14 37.60
CA THR A 226 3.41 -2.25 38.55
C THR A 226 2.91 -3.45 37.75
N HIS A 227 3.66 -4.57 37.79
CA HIS A 227 3.41 -5.80 37.01
C HIS A 227 3.78 -5.79 35.52
N ALA A 228 4.50 -4.78 34.99
CA ALA A 228 5.00 -4.84 33.60
C ALA A 228 5.93 -6.04 33.37
N ASP A 229 6.75 -6.38 34.35
CA ASP A 229 7.64 -7.52 34.31
C ASP A 229 6.90 -8.87 34.11
N VAL A 230 5.71 -9.00 34.69
CA VAL A 230 4.84 -10.18 34.50
C VAL A 230 4.37 -10.26 33.05
N VAL A 231 3.89 -9.15 32.47
CA VAL A 231 3.44 -9.08 31.07
C VAL A 231 4.57 -9.37 30.10
N ARG A 232 5.79 -8.89 30.39
CA ARG A 232 6.97 -9.10 29.54
C ARG A 232 7.37 -10.57 29.44
N VAL A 233 7.26 -11.32 30.54
CA VAL A 233 7.55 -12.76 30.58
C VAL A 233 6.38 -13.57 30.03
N GLY A 234 5.14 -13.20 30.39
CA GLY A 234 3.92 -13.91 30.02
C GLY A 234 3.56 -13.78 28.53
N ASN A 235 3.64 -12.58 27.97
CA ASN A 235 3.08 -12.22 26.66
C ASN A 235 4.12 -11.56 25.73
N ARG A 236 5.35 -12.08 25.72
CA ARG A 236 6.48 -11.51 24.97
C ARG A 236 6.20 -11.35 23.48
N THR A 237 5.54 -12.32 22.84
CA THR A 237 5.26 -12.28 21.39
C THR A 237 4.30 -11.16 21.04
N GLU A 238 3.23 -10.99 21.81
CA GLU A 238 2.22 -9.95 21.61
C GLU A 238 2.82 -8.55 21.79
N LEU A 239 3.69 -8.41 22.80
CA LEU A 239 4.40 -7.16 23.08
C LEU A 239 5.36 -6.78 21.94
N ILE A 240 6.12 -7.74 21.40
CA ILE A 240 7.02 -7.51 20.26
C ILE A 240 6.22 -7.09 19.02
N LEU A 241 5.15 -7.81 18.68
CA LEU A 241 4.31 -7.49 17.52
C LEU A 241 3.64 -6.12 17.65
N SER A 242 3.16 -5.78 18.84
CA SER A 242 2.54 -4.47 19.12
C SER A 242 3.56 -3.33 19.05
N THR A 243 4.78 -3.56 19.54
CA THR A 243 5.88 -2.59 19.44
C THR A 243 6.27 -2.35 17.98
N PHE A 244 6.34 -3.41 17.18
CA PHE A 244 6.63 -3.32 15.74
C PHE A 244 5.51 -2.63 14.96
N ALA A 245 4.25 -2.92 15.30
CA ALA A 245 3.10 -2.25 14.72
C ALA A 245 3.08 -0.74 15.05
N ALA A 246 3.38 -0.38 16.30
CA ALA A 246 3.43 1.01 16.75
C ALA A 246 4.60 1.78 16.10
N SER A 247 5.79 1.19 16.01
CA SER A 247 6.95 1.83 15.37
C SER A 247 6.74 2.03 13.87
N LEU A 248 6.21 1.02 13.16
CA LEU A 248 5.82 1.18 11.76
C LEU A 248 4.72 2.23 11.62
N GLY A 249 3.74 2.24 12.52
CA GLY A 249 2.69 3.27 12.57
C GLY A 249 3.22 4.69 12.66
N VAL A 250 4.24 4.93 13.50
CA VAL A 250 4.91 6.24 13.61
C VAL A 250 5.63 6.60 12.31
N VAL A 251 6.35 5.67 11.68
CA VAL A 251 6.99 5.91 10.37
C VAL A 251 5.94 6.26 9.30
N VAL A 252 4.81 5.56 9.28
CA VAL A 252 3.70 5.84 8.36
C VAL A 252 3.08 7.20 8.63
N ALA A 253 2.94 7.60 9.89
CA ALA A 253 2.48 8.94 10.26
C ALA A 253 3.43 10.02 9.72
N LEU A 254 4.75 9.84 9.84
CA LEU A 254 5.75 10.77 9.29
C LEU A 254 5.66 10.87 7.76
N ILE A 255 5.48 9.75 7.04
CA ILE A 255 5.25 9.75 5.59
C ILE A 255 3.94 10.48 5.25
N GLY A 256 2.90 10.33 6.08
CA GLY A 256 1.64 11.07 5.95
C GLY A 256 1.86 12.58 6.06
N TRP A 257 2.62 13.03 7.07
CA TRP A 257 3.00 14.44 7.23
C TRP A 257 3.79 14.96 6.02
N ALA A 258 4.75 14.20 5.52
CA ALA A 258 5.49 14.54 4.31
C ALA A 258 4.58 14.65 3.08
N GLY A 259 3.61 13.73 2.92
CA GLY A 259 2.63 13.76 1.84
C GLY A 259 1.73 15.00 1.87
N ILE A 260 1.33 15.45 3.06
CA ILE A 260 0.52 16.68 3.25
C ILE A 260 1.35 17.93 2.92
N LEU A 261 2.59 18.01 3.42
CA LEU A 261 3.46 19.19 3.27
C LEU A 261 3.96 19.35 1.84
N LEU A 262 4.40 18.26 1.20
CA LEU A 262 4.96 18.27 -0.15
C LEU A 262 3.89 18.26 -1.25
N ASN A 263 2.62 18.02 -0.90
CA ASN A 263 1.50 17.89 -1.84
C ASN A 263 1.80 16.94 -3.02
N ASN A 264 2.63 15.92 -2.78
CA ASN A 264 3.13 15.01 -3.80
C ASN A 264 2.37 13.67 -3.72
N ARG A 265 1.88 13.25 -4.89
CA ARG A 265 1.04 12.05 -5.06
C ARG A 265 1.76 10.76 -4.76
N SER A 266 3.05 10.67 -5.05
CA SER A 266 3.81 9.43 -4.80
C SER A 266 3.86 9.14 -3.31
N PHE A 267 4.13 10.14 -2.48
CA PHE A 267 4.13 10.01 -1.02
C PHE A 267 2.74 9.62 -0.49
N LEU A 268 1.67 10.19 -1.05
CA LEU A 268 0.31 9.82 -0.64
C LEU A 268 -0.06 8.38 -1.03
N ALA A 269 0.42 7.89 -2.17
CA ALA A 269 0.24 6.51 -2.60
C ALA A 269 1.02 5.53 -1.70
N VAL A 270 2.28 5.83 -1.40
CA VAL A 270 3.12 5.03 -0.47
C VAL A 270 2.50 5.02 0.92
N TYR A 271 2.01 6.17 1.41
CA TYR A 271 1.26 6.28 2.66
C TYR A 271 0.04 5.34 2.68
N SER A 272 -0.78 5.37 1.62
CA SER A 272 -1.96 4.50 1.52
C SER A 272 -1.61 3.02 1.51
N PHE A 273 -0.49 2.63 0.87
CA PHE A 273 -0.03 1.24 0.87
C PHE A 273 0.46 0.81 2.25
N MET A 274 1.27 1.63 2.91
CA MET A 274 1.80 1.33 4.23
C MET A 274 0.72 1.26 5.31
N LEU A 275 -0.39 2.02 5.18
CA LEU A 275 -1.56 1.88 6.05
C LEU A 275 -2.11 0.46 6.05
N TRP A 276 -2.18 -0.23 4.91
CA TRP A 276 -2.61 -1.64 4.86
C TRP A 276 -1.67 -2.56 5.65
N MET A 277 -0.36 -2.32 5.58
CA MET A 277 0.61 -3.10 6.35
C MET A 277 0.43 -2.90 7.85
N VAL A 278 0.25 -1.65 8.30
CA VAL A 278 -0.03 -1.32 9.70
C VAL A 278 -1.37 -1.92 10.15
N PHE A 279 -2.39 -1.92 9.28
CA PHE A 279 -3.69 -2.52 9.58
C PHE A 279 -3.57 -4.02 9.89
N ILE A 280 -2.83 -4.77 9.07
CA ILE A 280 -2.59 -6.20 9.30
C ILE A 280 -1.83 -6.40 10.62
N LEU A 281 -0.77 -5.62 10.85
CA LEU A 281 0.04 -5.72 12.07
C LEU A 281 -0.72 -5.30 13.34
N LEU A 282 -1.76 -4.49 13.22
CA LEU A 282 -2.66 -4.16 14.34
C LEU A 282 -3.63 -5.29 14.64
N LEU A 283 -4.15 -5.97 13.60
CA LEU A 283 -5.09 -7.08 13.75
C LEU A 283 -4.46 -8.35 14.31
N VAL A 284 -3.21 -8.66 13.95
CA VAL A 284 -2.53 -9.89 14.40
C VAL A 284 -2.47 -10.01 15.92
N PRO A 285 -1.87 -9.07 16.69
CA PRO A 285 -1.82 -9.17 18.15
C PRO A 285 -3.21 -9.07 18.79
N GLY A 286 -4.14 -8.29 18.22
CA GLY A 286 -5.54 -8.25 18.68
C GLY A 286 -6.25 -9.61 18.56
N TYR A 287 -6.02 -10.32 17.44
CA TYR A 287 -6.58 -11.66 17.23
C TYR A 287 -5.92 -12.72 18.11
N LEU A 288 -4.59 -12.69 18.25
CA LEU A 288 -3.85 -13.64 19.07
C LEU A 288 -4.24 -13.53 20.56
N THR A 289 -4.30 -12.30 21.09
CA THR A 289 -4.75 -12.04 22.48
C THR A 289 -6.20 -12.46 22.70
N TYR A 290 -7.11 -12.15 21.76
CA TYR A 290 -8.50 -12.64 21.81
C TYR A 290 -8.59 -14.17 21.82
N LYS A 291 -7.83 -14.84 20.94
CA LYS A 291 -7.78 -16.31 20.88
C LYS A 291 -7.19 -16.92 22.15
N GLN A 292 -6.19 -16.29 22.75
CA GLN A 292 -5.59 -16.74 24.01
C GLN A 292 -6.59 -16.64 25.16
N HIS A 293 -7.30 -15.51 25.26
CA HIS A 293 -8.30 -15.26 26.29
C HIS A 293 -9.47 -16.26 26.22
N THR A 294 -10.03 -16.49 25.03
CA THR A 294 -11.26 -17.31 24.89
C THR A 294 -11.00 -18.81 24.98
N PHE A 295 -9.85 -19.31 24.51
CA PHE A 295 -9.60 -20.75 24.40
C PHE A 295 -8.61 -21.27 25.45
N ASN A 296 -9.15 -22.00 26.44
CA ASN A 296 -8.42 -22.77 27.47
C ASN A 296 -7.18 -22.03 28.03
N LEU A 297 -7.42 -20.81 28.52
CA LEU A 297 -6.36 -19.99 29.11
C LEU A 297 -5.64 -20.71 30.25
N GLU A 298 -6.40 -21.43 31.09
CA GLU A 298 -5.85 -22.17 32.23
C GLU A 298 -4.86 -23.26 31.80
N GLY A 299 -5.21 -24.06 30.78
CA GLY A 299 -4.32 -25.09 30.24
C GLY A 299 -3.05 -24.49 29.62
N LYS A 300 -3.18 -23.37 28.91
CA LYS A 300 -2.04 -22.64 28.33
C LYS A 300 -1.11 -22.11 29.41
N ILE A 301 -1.64 -21.42 30.41
CA ILE A 301 -0.88 -20.91 31.56
C ILE A 301 -0.17 -22.05 32.29
N ASN A 302 -0.83 -23.18 32.51
CA ASN A 302 -0.22 -24.36 33.15
C ASN A 302 0.96 -24.93 32.33
N SER A 303 0.78 -25.05 31.01
CA SER A 303 1.86 -25.50 30.12
C SER A 303 3.00 -24.48 30.03
N GLN A 304 2.65 -23.19 30.05
CA GLN A 304 3.62 -22.11 29.99
C GLN A 304 4.46 -22.12 31.26
N TRP A 305 3.82 -22.22 32.43
CA TRP A 305 4.49 -22.26 33.73
C TRP A 305 5.50 -23.39 33.80
N SER A 306 5.09 -24.60 33.46
CA SER A 306 5.93 -25.81 33.57
C SER A 306 7.03 -25.88 32.51
N ARG A 307 6.77 -25.46 31.25
CA ARG A 307 7.69 -25.69 30.12
C ARG A 307 8.38 -24.43 29.58
N ALA A 308 7.68 -23.30 29.55
CA ALA A 308 8.15 -22.08 28.88
C ALA A 308 8.77 -21.07 29.86
N LEU A 309 8.23 -20.99 31.08
CA LEU A 309 8.77 -20.18 32.16
C LEU A 309 9.92 -20.93 32.83
N GLY A 310 11.15 -20.49 32.58
CA GLY A 310 12.32 -20.88 33.36
C GLY A 310 12.23 -20.38 34.81
N ALA A 311 13.18 -20.81 35.65
CA ALA A 311 13.23 -20.42 37.07
C ALA A 311 13.19 -18.90 37.27
N ASP A 312 13.95 -18.14 36.47
CA ASP A 312 13.98 -16.68 36.54
C ASP A 312 12.63 -16.03 36.23
N GLY A 313 11.89 -16.59 35.26
CA GLY A 313 10.56 -16.10 34.90
C GLY A 313 9.55 -16.34 36.02
N ARG A 314 9.57 -17.55 36.61
CA ARG A 314 8.71 -17.90 37.74
C ARG A 314 9.01 -17.02 38.95
N LEU A 315 10.28 -16.77 39.23
CA LEU A 315 10.73 -15.92 40.34
C LEU A 315 10.18 -14.49 40.21
N ARG A 316 10.23 -13.91 39.00
CA ARG A 316 9.67 -12.56 38.74
C ARG A 316 8.18 -12.51 38.98
N ILE A 317 7.44 -13.52 38.49
CA ILE A 317 5.99 -13.59 38.71
C ILE A 317 5.67 -13.74 40.20
N GLN A 318 6.40 -14.61 40.91
CA GLN A 318 6.24 -14.83 42.35
C GLN A 318 6.48 -13.55 43.16
N ASN A 319 7.57 -12.83 42.86
CA ASN A 319 7.91 -11.59 43.56
C ASN A 319 6.91 -10.46 43.25
N GLN A 320 6.38 -10.38 42.03
CA GLN A 320 5.45 -9.31 41.61
C GLN A 320 4.00 -9.56 42.01
N LEU A 321 3.56 -10.81 42.13
CA LEU A 321 2.19 -11.19 42.53
C LEU A 321 2.10 -11.64 44.00
N GLU A 322 3.20 -11.54 44.75
CA GLU A 322 3.28 -11.91 46.17
C GLU A 322 2.72 -13.32 46.46
N CYS A 323 3.07 -14.29 45.60
CA CYS A 323 2.60 -15.66 45.65
C CYS A 323 3.77 -16.65 45.62
N CYS A 324 3.57 -17.90 46.04
CA CYS A 324 4.64 -18.89 46.13
C CYS A 324 4.25 -20.26 45.58
N GLY A 325 5.03 -20.75 44.62
CA GLY A 325 4.72 -21.97 43.87
C GLY A 325 3.49 -21.84 42.97
N TYR A 326 3.21 -22.87 42.17
CA TYR A 326 2.08 -22.81 41.24
C TYR A 326 0.76 -23.15 41.93
N PHE A 327 0.65 -24.36 42.47
CA PHE A 327 -0.49 -24.82 43.28
C PHE A 327 -0.29 -24.58 44.76
N SER A 328 0.94 -24.81 45.24
CA SER A 328 1.34 -24.63 46.64
C SER A 328 2.83 -24.32 46.70
N PRO A 329 3.35 -23.79 47.83
CA PRO A 329 4.77 -23.49 48.01
C PRO A 329 5.73 -24.67 47.80
N PHE A 330 5.22 -25.91 47.79
CA PHE A 330 6.02 -27.13 47.63
C PHE A 330 6.15 -27.59 46.18
N VAL A 331 5.31 -27.08 45.25
CA VAL A 331 5.23 -27.57 43.88
C VAL A 331 5.70 -26.50 42.91
N GLU A 332 6.81 -26.76 42.23
CA GLU A 332 7.42 -25.89 41.20
C GLU A 332 7.68 -24.44 41.67
N ALA A 333 7.86 -24.24 42.98
CA ALA A 333 8.27 -22.97 43.56
C ALA A 333 9.74 -22.67 43.22
N THR A 334 10.04 -21.41 42.92
CA THR A 334 11.41 -20.94 42.80
C THR A 334 11.75 -20.23 44.09
N VAL A 335 12.81 -20.69 44.77
CA VAL A 335 13.15 -20.16 46.10
C VAL A 335 13.53 -18.69 45.99
N SER A 336 12.87 -17.84 46.78
CA SER A 336 13.14 -16.41 46.89
C SER A 336 13.20 -16.00 48.37
N GLN A 337 13.54 -14.74 48.65
CA GLN A 337 13.52 -14.22 50.03
C GLN A 337 12.10 -14.25 50.64
N THR A 338 11.06 -14.18 49.80
CA THR A 338 9.65 -14.19 50.21
C THR A 338 8.99 -15.57 50.05
N CYS A 339 9.48 -16.39 49.10
CA CYS A 339 8.95 -17.71 48.77
C CYS A 339 9.91 -18.82 49.25
N TYR A 340 9.56 -19.46 50.36
CA TYR A 340 10.27 -20.60 50.94
C TYR A 340 9.26 -21.67 51.39
N ALA A 341 9.71 -22.92 51.57
CA ALA A 341 8.81 -24.07 51.78
C ALA A 341 7.87 -23.98 53.00
N ARG A 342 8.11 -23.10 53.97
CA ARG A 342 7.24 -22.89 55.15
C ARG A 342 6.47 -21.57 55.09
N THR A 343 6.45 -20.91 53.94
CA THR A 343 5.70 -19.67 53.76
C THR A 343 4.19 -19.94 53.77
N ILE A 344 3.41 -18.97 54.25
CA ILE A 344 1.93 -19.01 54.26
C ILE A 344 1.33 -18.38 52.99
N LEU A 345 2.17 -18.03 52.01
CA LEU A 345 1.72 -17.41 50.76
C LEU A 345 0.86 -18.40 49.93
N PRO A 346 -0.20 -17.92 49.28
CA PRO A 346 -1.03 -18.75 48.39
C PRO A 346 -0.26 -19.13 47.12
N GLY A 347 -0.75 -20.17 46.45
CA GLY A 347 -0.24 -20.57 45.13
C GLY A 347 -0.53 -19.50 44.06
N CYS A 348 0.39 -19.31 43.11
CA CYS A 348 0.31 -18.29 42.08
C CYS A 348 -0.77 -18.54 41.02
N LYS A 349 -1.29 -19.77 40.89
CA LYS A 349 -2.19 -20.16 39.80
C LYS A 349 -3.41 -19.23 39.67
N GLN A 350 -4.13 -18.96 40.76
CA GLN A 350 -5.37 -18.18 40.70
C GLN A 350 -5.08 -16.71 40.38
N VAL A 351 -4.17 -16.07 41.13
CA VAL A 351 -3.82 -14.65 40.97
C VAL A 351 -3.24 -14.38 39.59
N TYR A 352 -2.34 -15.25 39.10
CA TYR A 352 -1.77 -15.11 37.76
C TYR A 352 -2.82 -15.28 36.65
N LEU A 353 -3.77 -16.21 36.82
CA LEU A 353 -4.83 -16.43 35.84
C LEU A 353 -5.83 -15.27 35.80
N GLU A 354 -6.20 -14.69 36.94
CA GLU A 354 -7.04 -13.48 37.01
C GLU A 354 -6.33 -12.28 36.39
N PHE A 355 -5.05 -12.10 36.67
CA PHE A 355 -4.21 -11.08 36.06
C PHE A 355 -4.16 -11.21 34.52
N GLU A 356 -3.84 -12.40 34.01
CA GLU A 356 -3.77 -12.66 32.58
C GLU A 356 -5.10 -12.44 31.87
N ARG A 357 -6.23 -12.85 32.48
CA ARG A 357 -7.57 -12.56 31.92
C ARG A 357 -7.79 -11.06 31.76
N ASN A 358 -7.50 -10.28 32.80
CA ASN A 358 -7.70 -8.84 32.78
C ASN A 358 -6.80 -8.17 31.74
N VAL A 359 -5.51 -8.52 31.69
CA VAL A 359 -4.56 -7.93 30.72
C VAL A 359 -4.93 -8.28 29.28
N LEU A 360 -5.18 -9.57 29.00
CA LEU A 360 -5.58 -10.00 27.65
C LEU A 360 -6.90 -9.36 27.22
N GLN A 361 -7.85 -9.21 28.14
CA GLN A 361 -9.12 -8.54 27.88
C GLN A 361 -8.94 -7.09 27.45
N HIS A 362 -8.17 -6.31 28.22
CA HIS A 362 -7.91 -4.91 27.87
C HIS A 362 -7.16 -4.80 26.54
N TRP A 363 -6.20 -5.70 26.30
CA TRP A 363 -5.41 -5.69 25.07
C TRP A 363 -6.26 -5.86 23.82
N TYR A 364 -7.08 -6.93 23.74
CA TYR A 364 -7.88 -7.16 22.54
C TYR A 364 -8.99 -6.11 22.38
N VAL A 365 -9.56 -5.61 23.48
CA VAL A 365 -10.58 -4.55 23.44
C VAL A 365 -10.00 -3.27 22.85
N VAL A 366 -8.81 -2.85 23.30
CA VAL A 366 -8.12 -1.66 22.76
C VAL A 366 -7.73 -1.88 21.30
N ALA A 367 -7.17 -3.05 20.96
CA ALA A 367 -6.79 -3.36 19.58
C ALA A 367 -8.00 -3.31 18.63
N PHE A 368 -9.12 -3.93 18.98
CA PHE A 368 -10.32 -3.90 18.15
C PHE A 368 -11.04 -2.54 18.15
N ALA A 369 -10.93 -1.74 19.21
CA ALA A 369 -11.45 -0.37 19.22
C ALA A 369 -10.68 0.55 18.26
N LEU A 370 -9.38 0.30 18.02
CA LEU A 370 -8.56 1.05 17.08
C LEU A 370 -8.85 0.70 15.60
N VAL A 371 -9.38 -0.49 15.32
CA VAL A 371 -9.72 -0.95 13.96
C VAL A 371 -10.62 0.05 13.19
N PRO A 372 -11.80 0.47 13.68
CA PRO A 372 -12.65 1.41 12.95
C PRO A 372 -11.97 2.78 12.74
N ILE A 373 -11.18 3.24 13.70
CA ILE A 373 -10.40 4.49 13.60
C ILE A 373 -9.36 4.36 12.48
N HIS A 374 -8.69 3.21 12.39
CA HIS A 374 -7.73 2.95 11.33
C HIS A 374 -8.38 2.83 9.95
N ILE A 375 -9.52 2.15 9.85
CA ILE A 375 -10.32 2.07 8.61
C ILE A 375 -10.71 3.47 8.13
N PHE A 376 -11.11 4.37 9.05
CA PHE A 376 -11.36 5.77 8.71
C PHE A 376 -10.12 6.46 8.10
N CYS A 377 -8.93 6.23 8.67
CA CYS A 377 -7.68 6.74 8.12
C CYS A 377 -7.42 6.18 6.71
N MET A 378 -7.62 4.88 6.48
CA MET A 378 -7.48 4.24 5.17
C MET A 378 -8.42 4.83 4.12
N VAL A 379 -9.72 4.95 4.45
CA VAL A 379 -10.72 5.53 3.55
C VAL A 379 -10.37 6.99 3.24
N SER A 380 -9.97 7.77 4.24
CA SER A 380 -9.55 9.16 4.03
C SER A 380 -8.35 9.26 3.08
N ALA A 381 -7.35 8.38 3.20
CA ALA A 381 -6.18 8.34 2.34
C ALA A 381 -6.53 7.95 0.90
N LEU A 382 -7.40 6.94 0.71
CA LEU A 382 -7.87 6.50 -0.60
C LEU A 382 -8.68 7.59 -1.32
N LEU A 383 -9.62 8.24 -0.62
CA LEU A 383 -10.41 9.33 -1.19
C LEU A 383 -9.53 10.53 -1.56
N CYS A 384 -8.52 10.86 -0.74
CA CYS A 384 -7.59 11.94 -1.04
C CYS A 384 -6.69 11.61 -2.22
N SER A 385 -6.21 10.35 -2.34
CA SER A 385 -5.38 9.90 -3.46
C SER A 385 -6.13 9.95 -4.80
N ASN A 386 -7.40 9.54 -4.81
CA ASN A 386 -8.25 9.56 -6.01
C ASN A 386 -8.81 10.95 -6.38
N HIS A 387 -8.99 11.87 -5.42
CA HIS A 387 -9.40 13.22 -5.79
C HIS A 387 -8.29 13.98 -6.54
N VAL A 388 -7.00 13.63 -6.33
CA VAL A 388 -5.91 14.26 -7.07
C VAL A 388 -5.91 13.83 -8.55
N THR A 389 -6.35 12.62 -8.89
CA THR A 389 -6.44 12.16 -10.29
C THR A 389 -7.53 12.86 -11.10
N TYR A 390 -8.52 13.50 -10.47
CA TYR A 390 -9.51 14.33 -11.19
C TYR A 390 -8.87 15.55 -11.90
N ARG A 391 -7.68 15.99 -11.49
CA ARG A 391 -6.86 16.98 -12.23
C ARG A 391 -6.08 16.36 -13.40
N PHE A 392 -5.79 15.05 -13.38
CA PHE A 392 -5.08 14.34 -14.46
C PHE A 392 -6.04 13.86 -15.56
N GLY A 393 -7.33 13.71 -15.25
CA GLY A 393 -8.38 13.34 -16.21
C GLY A 393 -9.04 14.49 -16.96
N LYS A 394 -8.64 15.76 -16.76
CA LYS A 394 -9.23 16.91 -17.48
C LYS A 394 -8.90 16.93 -19.00
N GLY A 395 -8.38 15.85 -19.59
CA GLY A 395 -7.92 15.83 -20.99
C GLY A 395 -6.83 16.86 -21.27
N MET A 396 -6.21 17.39 -20.21
CA MET A 396 -5.22 18.43 -20.29
C MET A 396 -3.88 17.74 -20.53
N MET A 397 -3.44 17.75 -21.78
CA MET A 397 -2.14 17.25 -22.24
C MET A 397 -1.03 17.70 -21.26
N PRO A 398 -0.09 16.81 -20.83
CA PRO A 398 0.96 17.19 -19.89
C PRO A 398 1.79 18.36 -20.44
N LYS A 399 2.35 19.22 -19.56
CA LYS A 399 3.06 20.46 -20.00
C LYS A 399 4.18 20.17 -21.01
N ALA A 400 4.89 19.05 -20.88
CA ALA A 400 5.92 18.62 -21.83
C ALA A 400 5.40 18.41 -23.26
N TYR A 401 4.10 18.16 -23.38
CA TYR A 401 3.42 17.94 -24.65
C TYR A 401 2.52 19.11 -25.03
N ARG A 402 2.35 20.12 -24.16
CA ARG A 402 1.68 21.37 -24.57
C ARG A 402 2.66 22.16 -25.39
N LEU A 403 2.26 22.51 -26.61
CA LEU A 403 2.98 23.44 -27.45
C LEU A 403 3.13 24.75 -26.66
N SER A 404 4.33 25.02 -26.15
CA SER A 404 4.67 26.34 -25.61
C SER A 404 4.62 27.35 -26.74
N MET A 405 4.25 28.61 -26.46
CA MET A 405 4.27 29.67 -27.48
C MET A 405 5.65 29.80 -28.14
N ASN A 406 6.73 29.57 -27.38
CA ASN A 406 8.09 29.54 -27.91
C ASN A 406 8.30 28.36 -28.87
N SER A 407 7.89 27.13 -28.49
CA SER A 407 7.98 25.99 -29.40
C SER A 407 7.09 26.16 -30.64
N MET A 408 5.92 26.80 -30.50
CA MET A 408 5.05 27.12 -31.63
C MET A 408 5.69 28.15 -32.56
N ALA A 409 6.34 29.19 -32.01
CA ALA A 409 7.09 30.16 -32.79
C ALA A 409 8.24 29.50 -33.56
N VAL A 410 9.04 28.65 -32.90
CA VAL A 410 10.13 27.90 -33.56
C VAL A 410 9.60 26.95 -34.65
N ILE A 411 8.47 26.29 -34.42
CA ILE A 411 7.84 25.42 -35.43
C ILE A 411 7.31 26.26 -36.60
N MET A 412 6.67 27.41 -36.33
CA MET A 412 6.19 28.33 -37.37
C MET A 412 7.34 28.92 -38.18
N ASP A 413 8.45 29.28 -37.55
CA ASP A 413 9.64 29.80 -38.25
C ASP A 413 10.29 28.72 -39.13
N ASN A 414 10.43 27.49 -38.63
CA ASN A 414 10.95 26.39 -39.46
C ASN A 414 10.01 26.06 -40.63
N TYR A 415 8.70 26.09 -40.42
CA TYR A 415 7.72 25.89 -41.48
C TYR A 415 7.75 27.02 -42.52
N ALA A 416 7.91 28.27 -42.07
CA ALA A 416 8.07 29.43 -42.94
C ALA A 416 9.32 29.34 -43.81
N ASN A 417 10.45 28.91 -43.24
CA ASN A 417 11.69 28.71 -43.99
C ASN A 417 11.54 27.64 -45.08
N GLN A 418 10.89 26.51 -44.78
CA GLN A 418 10.62 25.47 -45.78
C GLN A 418 9.71 25.96 -46.92
N LEU A 419 8.69 26.77 -46.59
CA LEU A 419 7.82 27.38 -47.60
C LEU A 419 8.58 28.39 -48.46
N ALA A 420 9.44 29.20 -47.85
CA ALA A 420 10.23 30.21 -48.56
C ALA A 420 11.23 29.56 -49.53
N GLU A 421 11.84 28.43 -49.15
CA GLU A 421 12.77 27.69 -50.01
C GLU A 421 12.06 27.04 -51.21
N GLN A 422 10.85 26.49 -51.02
CA GLN A 422 10.14 25.80 -52.10
C GLN A 422 9.34 26.73 -53.03
N TYR A 423 8.74 27.80 -52.48
CA TYR A 423 7.77 28.62 -53.20
C TYR A 423 8.14 30.10 -53.29
N GLY A 424 9.30 30.50 -52.75
CA GLY A 424 9.74 31.89 -52.70
C GLY A 424 9.24 32.63 -51.45
N THR A 425 9.98 33.66 -51.06
CA THR A 425 9.73 34.44 -49.82
C THR A 425 8.38 35.12 -49.80
N ASP A 426 7.87 35.54 -50.97
CA ASP A 426 6.64 36.32 -51.08
C ASP A 426 5.42 35.44 -50.74
N VAL A 427 5.37 34.20 -51.25
CA VAL A 427 4.29 33.24 -50.97
C VAL A 427 4.31 32.80 -49.50
N ALA A 428 5.49 32.58 -48.93
CA ALA A 428 5.62 32.21 -47.51
C ALA A 428 5.08 33.32 -46.59
N SER A 429 5.38 34.58 -46.91
CA SER A 429 4.91 35.74 -46.14
C SER A 429 3.39 35.92 -46.20
N GLU A 430 2.77 35.72 -47.38
CA GLU A 430 1.33 35.82 -47.59
C GLU A 430 0.58 34.71 -46.84
N VAL A 431 1.08 33.46 -46.90
CA VAL A 431 0.50 32.32 -46.18
C VAL A 431 0.60 32.51 -44.66
N MET A 432 1.71 33.06 -44.16
CA MET A 432 1.85 33.40 -42.74
C MET A 432 0.93 34.55 -42.31
N ALA A 433 0.80 35.61 -43.11
CA ALA A 433 -0.13 36.70 -42.82
C ALA A 433 -1.58 36.19 -42.79
N ARG A 434 -1.95 35.32 -43.73
CA ARG A 434 -3.28 34.71 -43.79
C ARG A 434 -3.55 33.80 -42.60
N SER A 435 -2.60 32.94 -42.20
CA SER A 435 -2.78 32.06 -41.05
C SER A 435 -2.88 32.82 -39.72
N ARG A 436 -2.11 33.91 -39.56
CA ARG A 436 -2.21 34.83 -38.40
C ARG A 436 -3.57 35.52 -38.32
N SER A 437 -4.14 35.94 -39.45
CA SER A 437 -5.47 36.57 -39.46
C SER A 437 -6.61 35.61 -39.10
N GLN A 438 -6.42 34.30 -39.32
CA GLN A 438 -7.45 33.28 -39.06
C GLN A 438 -7.42 32.75 -37.62
N ILE A 439 -6.24 32.80 -36.99
CA ILE A 439 -6.05 32.48 -35.58
C ILE A 439 -5.86 33.83 -34.88
N ASN A 440 -6.93 34.46 -34.36
CA ASN A 440 -6.91 35.76 -33.63
C ASN A 440 -5.76 35.87 -32.60
N LEU A 441 -4.54 36.16 -33.06
CA LEU A 441 -3.27 36.17 -32.32
C LEU A 441 -2.64 37.56 -32.41
N ASP A 442 -3.46 38.61 -32.42
CA ASP A 442 -3.00 40.01 -32.51
C ASP A 442 -2.10 40.44 -31.33
N ALA A 443 -1.96 39.59 -30.30
CA ALA A 443 -1.12 39.84 -29.13
C ALA A 443 0.28 39.19 -29.19
N MET A 444 0.66 38.53 -30.29
CA MET A 444 2.00 37.94 -30.40
C MET A 444 3.02 38.99 -30.88
N PRO A 445 4.14 39.21 -30.16
CA PRO A 445 5.15 40.18 -30.57
C PRO A 445 5.69 39.84 -31.95
N THR A 446 5.59 40.79 -32.89
CA THR A 446 6.15 40.62 -34.22
C THR A 446 7.66 40.68 -34.10
N MET A 447 8.33 39.52 -34.13
CA MET A 447 9.79 39.49 -34.26
C MET A 447 10.12 40.02 -35.66
N PRO A 448 10.83 41.15 -35.80
CA PRO A 448 11.21 41.66 -37.10
C PRO A 448 12.17 40.65 -37.75
N TYR A 449 11.77 40.10 -38.89
CA TYR A 449 12.69 39.38 -39.76
C TYR A 449 13.73 40.40 -40.23
N GLN A 450 14.93 40.38 -39.64
CA GLN A 450 16.07 41.06 -40.22
C GLN A 450 16.46 40.31 -41.49
N THR A 451 16.02 40.82 -42.62
CA THR A 451 16.58 40.54 -43.95
C THR A 451 17.98 41.14 -44.03
N GLY A 452 18.91 40.54 -43.29
CA GLY A 452 20.34 40.83 -43.34
C GLY A 452 21.07 39.57 -43.73
N GLY A 453 21.60 39.51 -44.95
CA GLY A 453 22.51 38.45 -45.36
C GLY A 453 23.71 38.43 -44.42
N HIS A 454 23.78 37.43 -43.54
CA HIS A 454 24.93 37.21 -42.68
C HIS A 454 25.41 35.76 -42.78
N GLN A 455 26.68 35.66 -43.13
CA GLN A 455 27.50 34.45 -43.12
C GLN A 455 27.34 33.70 -41.80
N TYR A 456 27.21 32.38 -41.93
CA TYR A 456 27.34 31.40 -40.87
C TYR A 456 28.61 31.63 -40.04
N THR A 457 28.46 32.00 -38.77
CA THR A 457 29.40 31.61 -37.72
C THR A 457 28.60 30.93 -36.62
N ASP A 458 28.56 29.61 -36.73
CA ASP A 458 28.08 28.64 -35.75
C ASP A 458 28.93 28.73 -34.47
N SER A 459 28.34 29.11 -33.32
CA SER A 459 29.12 29.19 -32.06
C SER A 459 28.33 28.99 -30.76
N LYS A 460 27.02 28.70 -30.74
CA LYS A 460 26.26 28.69 -29.47
C LYS A 460 25.73 27.35 -28.97
N TYR A 461 25.88 26.26 -29.72
CA TYR A 461 25.52 24.90 -29.24
C TYR A 461 26.71 24.01 -28.86
N GLY A 462 27.94 24.53 -28.89
CA GLY A 462 29.15 23.76 -28.56
C GLY A 462 29.39 23.47 -27.07
N SER A 463 28.71 24.12 -26.13
CA SER A 463 29.11 24.07 -24.71
C SER A 463 28.50 22.93 -23.87
N LEU A 464 27.87 21.93 -24.48
CA LEU A 464 27.27 20.80 -23.76
C LEU A 464 27.85 19.43 -24.12
N ARG A 465 28.94 19.37 -24.90
CA ARG A 465 29.49 18.10 -25.39
C ARG A 465 30.80 17.63 -24.74
N ASP A 466 31.50 18.47 -23.97
CA ASP A 466 32.78 18.10 -23.34
C ASP A 466 32.67 17.97 -21.81
N ARG A 467 31.97 16.93 -21.34
CA ARG A 467 32.21 16.40 -20.00
C ARG A 467 32.16 14.88 -20.01
N ALA A 468 33.25 14.27 -20.46
CA ALA A 468 33.55 12.87 -20.21
C ALA A 468 33.79 12.66 -18.70
N PRO A 469 33.36 11.52 -18.12
CA PRO A 469 33.74 11.14 -16.76
C PRO A 469 35.15 10.53 -16.77
N GLU A 470 36.12 11.24 -16.18
CA GLU A 470 37.34 10.60 -15.67
C GLU A 470 36.99 9.85 -14.38
N GLY A 471 37.42 8.60 -14.30
CA GLY A 471 37.14 7.72 -13.17
C GLY A 471 38.02 7.98 -11.96
N GLN A 472 37.46 7.68 -10.79
CA GLN A 472 38.12 7.04 -9.64
C GLN A 472 37.09 6.20 -8.89
#